data_AF-A5X6S7-F1
#
_entry.id   AF-A5X6S7-F1
#
_cell.length_a   1.000
_cell.length_b   1.000
_cell.length_c   1.000
_cell.angle_alpha   90.00
_cell.angle_beta   90.00
_cell.angle_gamma   90.00
#
_symmetry.space_group_name_H-M   'P 1'
#
loop_
_entity.id
_entity.type
_entity.pdbx_description
1 polymer ?
#
loop_
_entity_poly.entity_id
_entity_poly.type
_entity_poly.pdbx_seq_one_letter_code
_entity_poly.pdbx_strand_id
1 'polypeptide(L)' 'LPFSIRFFLVAILFLLFDLEIALLLPLPWAIQLPHPTKSFTWAFIILLLLTLGLMYEWIQGGLEWAE' A
#
# COMPACT_ATOMS: atom_id res chain seq x y z
N LEU A 1 -29.65 -0.98 10.68
CA LEU A 1 -28.77 -1.92 9.98
C LEU A 1 -27.46 -1.97 10.76
N PRO A 2 -27.06 -3.09 11.36
CA PRO A 2 -25.77 -3.17 12.04
C PRO A 2 -24.67 -2.92 11.00
N PHE A 3 -23.83 -1.92 11.26
CA PHE A 3 -22.75 -1.54 10.36
C PHE A 3 -21.63 -2.57 10.45
N SER A 4 -21.28 -3.15 9.32
CA SER A 4 -20.24 -4.18 9.25
C SER A 4 -18.86 -3.51 9.22
N ILE A 5 -18.23 -3.40 10.39
CA ILE A 5 -16.90 -2.80 10.60
C ILE A 5 -15.83 -3.35 9.62
N ARG A 6 -15.94 -4.63 9.22
CA ARG A 6 -15.04 -5.25 8.25
C ARG A 6 -15.00 -4.54 6.90
N PHE A 7 -16.15 -4.18 6.35
CA PHE A 7 -16.22 -3.47 5.05
C PHE A 7 -15.64 -2.05 5.14
N PHE A 8 -15.75 -1.41 6.30
CA PHE A 8 -15.15 -0.11 6.55
C PHE A 8 -13.62 -0.19 6.64
N LEU A 9 -13.09 -1.21 7.31
CA LEU A 9 -11.64 -1.46 7.36
C LEU A 9 -11.07 -1.73 5.96
N VAL A 10 -11.75 -2.55 5.15
CA VAL A 10 -11.36 -2.80 3.75
C VAL A 10 -11.37 -1.51 2.93
N ALA A 11 -12.33 -0.60 3.13
CA ALA A 11 -12.37 0.68 2.43
C ALA A 11 -11.21 1.60 2.81
N ILE A 12 -10.84 1.66 4.10
CA ILE A 12 -9.67 2.42 4.55
C ILE A 12 -8.38 1.81 4.00
N LEU A 13 -8.27 0.49 4.04
CA LEU A 13 -7.14 -0.25 3.49
C LEU A 13 -6.98 0.08 2.00
N PHE A 14 -8.05 -0.03 1.22
CA PHE A 14 -8.06 0.32 -0.20
C PHE A 14 -7.62 1.76 -0.45
N LEU A 15 -8.12 2.73 0.34
CA LEU A 15 -7.74 4.13 0.23
C LEU A 15 -6.24 4.34 0.49
N LEU A 16 -5.69 3.66 1.50
CA LEU A 16 -4.26 3.72 1.83
C LEU A 16 -3.40 3.10 0.72
N PHE A 17 -3.77 1.94 0.21
CA PHE A 17 -3.05 1.31 -0.91
C PHE A 17 -3.09 2.18 -2.17
N ASP A 18 -4.24 2.76 -2.51
CA ASP A 18 -4.37 3.63 -3.68
C ASP A 18 -3.46 4.88 -3.56
N LEU A 19 -3.38 5.46 -2.36
CA LEU A 19 -2.47 6.57 -2.07
C LEU A 19 -1.00 6.18 -2.21
N GLU A 20 -0.59 5.03 -1.69
CA GLU A 20 0.79 4.55 -1.78
C GLU A 20 1.20 4.20 -3.22
N ILE A 21 0.28 3.63 -4.01
CA ILE A 21 0.50 3.39 -5.45
C ILE A 21 0.59 4.72 -6.21
N ALA A 22 -0.22 5.72 -5.86
CA ALA A 22 -0.10 7.06 -6.44
C ALA A 22 1.27 7.69 -6.18
N LEU A 23 1.91 7.40 -5.04
CA LEU A 23 3.28 7.82 -4.75
C LEU A 23 4.34 7.07 -5.58
N LEU A 24 4.05 5.85 -6.04
CA LEU A 24 4.93 5.06 -6.91
C LEU A 24 4.74 5.36 -8.41
N LEU A 25 3.64 6.00 -8.81
CA LEU A 25 3.35 6.39 -10.19
C LEU A 25 4.46 7.22 -10.89
N PRO A 26 5.16 8.17 -10.23
CA PRO A 26 6.19 8.96 -10.90
C PRO A 26 7.54 8.25 -11.10
N LEU A 27 7.68 6.97 -10.73
CA LEU A 27 8.94 6.22 -10.83
C LEU A 27 9.55 6.16 -12.25
N PRO A 28 8.79 6.02 -13.35
CA PRO A 28 9.37 6.00 -14.69
C PRO A 28 10.12 7.28 -15.03
N TRP A 29 9.62 8.44 -14.58
CA TRP A 29 10.32 9.72 -14.71
C TRP A 29 11.48 9.83 -13.72
N ALA A 30 11.35 9.21 -12.55
CA ALA A 30 12.37 9.27 -11.51
C ALA A 30 13.71 8.62 -11.91
N ILE A 31 13.67 7.64 -12.82
CA ILE A 31 14.86 6.97 -13.38
C ILE A 31 15.71 7.93 -14.24
N GLN A 32 15.12 9.00 -14.78
CA GLN A 32 15.82 9.97 -15.62
C GLN A 32 16.57 11.05 -14.82
N LEU A 33 16.44 11.08 -13.49
CA LEU A 33 17.14 12.06 -12.64
C LEU A 33 18.64 11.76 -12.54
N PRO A 34 19.47 12.78 -12.20
CA PRO A 34 20.92 12.63 -12.04
C PRO A 34 21.34 11.61 -10.97
N HIS A 35 20.45 11.22 -10.06
CA HIS A 35 20.70 10.24 -9.01
C HIS A 35 19.62 9.14 -8.97
N PRO A 36 19.60 8.23 -9.96
CA PRO A 36 18.56 7.20 -10.07
C PRO A 36 18.63 6.17 -8.92
N THR A 37 19.83 5.92 -8.38
CA THR A 37 20.03 5.01 -7.25
C THR A 37 19.28 5.45 -6.00
N LYS A 38 19.28 6.75 -5.68
CA LYS A 38 18.54 7.29 -4.53
C LYS A 38 17.03 7.15 -4.72
N SER A 39 16.53 7.44 -5.91
CA SER A 39 15.11 7.26 -6.23
C SER A 39 14.69 5.80 -6.12
N PHE A 40 15.53 4.87 -6.59
CA PHE A 40 15.29 3.44 -6.45
C PHE A 40 15.25 3.00 -4.98
N THR A 41 16.15 3.50 -4.12
CA THR A 41 16.11 3.20 -2.68
C THR A 41 14.80 3.67 -2.03
N TRP A 42 14.32 4.87 -2.36
CA TRP A 42 13.04 5.37 -1.85
C TRP A 42 11.85 4.54 -2.36
N ALA A 43 11.84 4.20 -3.64
CA ALA A 43 10.83 3.33 -4.24
C ALA A 43 10.74 1.98 -3.52
N PHE A 44 11.91 1.39 -3.25
CA PHE A 44 12.02 0.12 -2.54
C PHE A 44 11.49 0.22 -1.10
N ILE A 45 11.81 1.31 -0.38
CA ILE A 45 11.29 1.53 0.98
C ILE A 45 9.75 1.61 0.98
N ILE A 46 9.15 2.35 0.04
CA ILE A 46 7.69 2.47 -0.07
C ILE A 46 7.07 1.10 -0.38
N LEU A 47 7.63 0.34 -1.32
CA LEU A 47 7.18 -1.03 -1.62
C LEU A 47 7.28 -1.97 -0.42
N LEU A 48 8.32 -1.85 0.39
CA LEU A 48 8.52 -2.65 1.59
C LEU A 48 7.47 -2.29 2.65
N LEU A 49 7.18 -1.01 2.83
CA LEU A 49 6.13 -0.54 3.74
C LEU A 49 4.75 -1.04 3.31
N LEU A 50 4.44 -0.94 2.02
CA LEU A 50 3.20 -1.43 1.41
C LEU A 50 3.00 -2.93 1.65
N THR A 51 4.04 -3.74 1.41
CA THR A 51 3.97 -5.20 1.60
C THR A 51 3.88 -5.60 3.08
N LEU A 52 4.59 -4.91 3.98
CA LEU A 52 4.48 -5.14 5.42
C LEU A 52 3.11 -4.74 5.98
N GLY A 53 2.55 -3.61 5.53
CA GLY A 53 1.20 -3.17 5.89
C GLY A 53 0.15 -4.19 5.45
N LEU A 54 0.25 -4.70 4.23
CA LEU A 54 -0.63 -5.76 3.73
C LEU A 54 -0.52 -7.03 4.59
N MET A 55 0.71 -7.45 4.89
CA MET A 55 0.98 -8.66 5.65
C MET A 55 0.41 -8.56 7.08
N TYR A 56 0.54 -7.40 7.72
CA TYR A 56 -0.03 -7.16 9.04
C TYR A 56 -1.54 -7.32 9.04
N GLU A 57 -2.24 -6.67 8.10
CA GLU A 57 -3.70 -6.75 7.99
C GLU A 57 -4.19 -8.14 7.60
N TRP A 58 -3.41 -8.88 6.81
CA TRP A 58 -3.68 -10.29 6.52
C TRP A 58 -3.63 -11.12 7.80
N ILE A 59 -2.57 -11.01 8.59
CA ILE A 59 -2.40 -11.80 9.83
C ILE A 59 -3.48 -11.46 10.85
N GLN A 60 -3.96 -10.21 10.89
CA GLN A 60 -5.07 -9.80 11.76
C GLN A 60 -6.46 -10.29 11.29
N GLY A 61 -6.52 -11.02 10.18
CA GLY A 61 -7.78 -11.53 9.64
C GLY A 61 -8.68 -10.45 9.04
N GLY A 62 -8.13 -9.27 8.75
CA GLY A 62 -8.88 -8.18 8.09
C GLY A 62 -9.34 -8.54 6.67
N LEU A 63 -8.67 -9.54 6.07
CA LEU A 63 -8.94 -10.06 4.73
C LEU A 63 -9.62 -11.44 4.72
N GLU A 64 -9.89 -12.05 5.88
CA GLU A 64 -10.62 -13.31 5.91
C GLU A 64 -12.10 -13.05 5.56
N TRP A 65 -12.51 -13.62 4.43
CA TRP A 65 -13.89 -13.59 4.00
C TRP A 65 -14.70 -14.36 5.04
N ALA A 66 -15.81 -13.77 5.50
CA ALA A 66 -16.77 -14.50 6.28
C ALA A 66 -17.36 -15.60 5.39
N GLU A 67 -17.08 -16.85 5.72
CA GLU A 67 -18.17 -17.84 5.71
C GLU A 67 -19.16 -17.49 6.83
#